data_AF-A0A4Q6A9I5-F1
#
_entry.id   AF-A0A4Q6A9I5-F1
#
_cell.length_a   1.000
_cell.length_b   1.000
_cell.length_c   1.000
_cell.angle_alpha   90.00
_cell.angle_beta   90.00
_cell.angle_gamma   90.00
#
_symmetry.space_group_name_H-M   'P 1'
#
loop_
_entity.id
_entity.type
_entity.pdbx_description
1 polymer ?
#
loop_
_entity_poly.entity_id
_entity_poly.type
_entity_poly.pdbx_seq_one_letter_code
_entity_poly.pdbx_strand_id
1 'polypeptide(L)'
;MLTRTIPSTGETLPAIGLGTWQTFDVDTSRFPSLRQVLQTMLSAGGRLIDSSPMYGRAEAVVGLLTAKNQPTDFFFATKVWTQGAEAG
;
A
#
# COMPACT_ATOMS: atom_id res chain seq x y z
N MET A 1 -11.15 2.49 -15.81
CA MET A 1 -9.84 2.25 -15.16
C MET A 1 -9.23 1.00 -15.77
N LEU A 2 -7.96 1.05 -16.19
CA LEU A 2 -7.25 -0.11 -16.72
C LEU A 2 -6.90 -1.09 -15.59
N THR A 3 -7.12 -2.38 -15.82
CA THR A 3 -6.83 -3.44 -14.85
C THR A 3 -5.98 -4.55 -15.46
N ARG A 4 -5.36 -5.35 -14.60
CA ARG A 4 -4.64 -6.58 -14.96
C ARG A 4 -4.99 -7.70 -13.98
N THR A 5 -5.02 -8.92 -14.48
CA THR A 5 -5.29 -10.11 -13.69
C THR A 5 -3.98 -10.70 -13.18
N ILE A 6 -3.94 -11.06 -11.89
CA ILE A 6 -2.87 -11.88 -11.32
C ILE A 6 -3.09 -13.33 -11.79
N PRO A 7 -2.20 -13.93 -12.60
CA PRO A 7 -2.49 -15.22 -13.23
C PRO A 7 -2.73 -16.37 -12.26
N SER A 8 -2.04 -16.38 -11.12
CA SER A 8 -2.12 -17.47 -10.13
C SER A 8 -3.40 -17.44 -9.30
N THR A 9 -4.01 -16.26 -9.08
CA THR A 9 -5.19 -16.11 -8.22
C THR A 9 -6.46 -15.77 -9.00
N GLY A 10 -6.34 -15.28 -10.24
CA GLY A 10 -7.46 -14.73 -11.01
C GLY A 10 -7.93 -13.36 -10.50
N GLU A 11 -7.32 -12.82 -9.43
CA GLU A 11 -7.71 -11.53 -8.89
C GLU A 11 -7.36 -10.40 -9.87
N THR A 12 -8.30 -9.48 -10.07
CA THR A 12 -8.12 -8.34 -10.98
C THR A 12 -7.79 -7.09 -10.17
N LEU A 13 -6.64 -6.48 -10.48
CA LEU A 13 -6.16 -5.26 -9.83
C LEU A 13 -6.06 -4.09 -10.82
N PRO A 14 -6.20 -2.84 -10.37
CA PRO A 14 -5.82 -1.67 -11.17
C PRO A 14 -4.38 -1.79 -11.66
N ALA A 15 -4.13 -1.38 -12.90
CA ALA A 15 -2.79 -1.42 -13.49
C ALA A 15 -1.81 -0.42 -12.84
N ILE A 16 -2.33 0.54 -12.06
CA ILE A 16 -1.56 1.54 -11.31
C ILE A 16 -1.86 1.38 -9.82
N GLY A 17 -0.81 1.35 -9.00
CA GLY A 17 -0.88 1.32 -7.54
C GLY A 17 -0.24 2.57 -6.90
N LEU A 18 -0.37 2.67 -5.58
CA LEU A 18 0.22 3.72 -4.75
C LEU A 18 1.45 3.18 -4.03
N GLY A 19 2.63 3.68 -4.37
CA GLY A 19 3.87 3.43 -3.63
C GLY A 19 3.98 4.34 -2.40
N THR A 20 4.56 3.80 -1.32
CA THR A 20 4.61 4.45 -0.01
C THR A 20 6.01 4.89 0.43
N TRP A 21 7.04 4.60 -0.38
CA TRP A 21 8.42 4.98 -0.08
C TRP A 21 8.57 6.51 0.05
N GLN A 22 9.16 6.96 1.16
CA GLN A 22 9.32 8.36 1.58
C GLN A 22 8.01 9.12 1.86
N THR A 23 6.93 8.83 1.13
CA THR A 23 5.67 9.57 1.19
C THR A 23 4.82 9.23 2.42
N PHE A 24 4.98 8.03 2.98
CA PHE A 24 4.26 7.56 4.18
C PHE A 24 5.14 7.36 5.41
N ASP A 25 6.46 7.62 5.33
CA ASP A 25 7.32 7.69 6.51
C ASP A 25 7.22 9.08 7.17
N VAL A 26 6.06 9.36 7.76
CA VAL A 26 5.70 10.68 8.27
C VAL A 26 5.10 10.61 9.66
N ASP A 27 5.11 11.74 10.37
CA ASP A 27 4.37 11.90 11.62
C ASP A 27 2.86 12.10 11.40
N THR A 28 2.13 12.18 12.50
CA THR A 28 0.66 12.30 12.52
C THR A 28 0.15 13.61 11.93
N SER A 29 0.98 14.65 11.81
CA SER A 29 0.58 15.94 11.22
C SER A 29 0.20 15.81 9.74
N ARG A 30 0.78 14.82 9.03
CA ARG A 30 0.51 14.53 7.62
C ARG A 30 -0.69 13.61 7.40
N PHE A 31 -1.27 13.03 8.46
CA PHE A 31 -2.34 12.06 8.34
C PHE A 31 -3.59 12.62 7.63
N PRO A 32 -4.06 13.85 7.88
CA PRO A 32 -5.21 14.39 7.16
C PRO A 32 -5.02 14.40 5.63
N SER A 33 -3.85 14.83 5.15
CA SER A 33 -3.52 14.82 3.71
C SER A 33 -3.43 13.40 3.14
N LEU A 34 -2.81 12.46 3.87
CA LEU A 34 -2.69 11.08 3.39
C LEU A 34 -4.06 10.37 3.37
N ARG A 35 -4.96 10.65 4.32
CA ARG A 35 -6.35 10.16 4.24
C ARG A 35 -7.05 10.69 3.00
N GLN A 36 -6.86 11.96 2.67
CA GLN A 36 -7.45 12.53 1.45
C GLN A 36 -6.90 11.86 0.19
N VAL A 37 -5.59 11.55 0.15
CA VAL A 37 -4.99 10.78 -0.95
C VAL A 37 -5.63 9.40 -1.08
N LEU A 38 -5.73 8.65 0.02
CA LEU A 38 -6.34 7.32 0.04
C LEU A 38 -7.83 7.35 -0.36
N GLN A 39 -8.58 8.34 0.12
CA GLN A 39 -9.99 8.54 -0.25
C GLN A 39 -10.13 8.87 -1.75
N THR A 40 -9.26 9.73 -2.26
CA THR A 40 -9.25 10.10 -3.69
C THR A 40 -8.92 8.89 -4.56
N MET A 41 -7.91 8.12 -4.14
CA MET A 41 -7.52 6.87 -4.79
C MET A 41 -8.69 5.89 -4.87
N LEU A 42 -9.36 5.60 -3.73
CA LEU A 42 -10.54 4.72 -3.70
C LEU A 42 -11.67 5.24 -4.60
N SER A 43 -11.94 6.55 -4.55
CA SER A 43 -13.01 7.17 -5.35
C SER A 43 -12.73 7.09 -6.86
N ALA A 44 -11.46 7.02 -7.26
CA ALA A 44 -11.03 6.78 -8.64
C ALA A 44 -10.95 5.27 -9.01
N GLY A 45 -11.26 4.38 -8.07
CA GLY A 45 -11.17 2.92 -8.21
C GLY A 45 -9.80 2.30 -7.87
N GLY A 46 -8.81 3.11 -7.51
CA GLY A 46 -7.50 2.62 -7.09
C GLY A 46 -7.60 1.83 -5.78
N ARG A 47 -6.90 0.69 -5.71
CA ARG A 47 -6.90 -0.19 -4.51
C ARG A 47 -5.54 -0.78 -4.14
N LEU A 48 -4.57 -0.83 -5.05
CA LEU A 48 -3.25 -1.44 -4.79
C LEU A 48 -2.34 -0.47 -4.02
N ILE A 49 -1.93 -0.83 -2.81
CA ILE A 49 -0.94 -0.12 -2.00
C ILE A 49 0.31 -0.98 -1.88
N ASP A 50 1.47 -0.41 -2.26
CA ASP A 50 2.77 -1.05 -2.18
C ASP A 50 3.62 -0.46 -1.04
N SER A 51 4.20 -1.33 -0.21
CA SER A 51 5.07 -0.96 0.91
C SER A 51 6.25 -1.91 1.08
N SER A 52 7.06 -1.71 2.11
CA SER A 52 8.21 -2.52 2.47
C SER A 52 8.57 -2.31 3.95
N PRO A 53 9.08 -3.35 4.65
CA PRO A 53 9.68 -3.18 5.98
C PRO A 53 10.83 -2.17 6.00
N MET A 54 11.44 -1.89 4.85
CA MET A 54 12.52 -0.91 4.71
C MET A 54 12.04 0.55 4.58
N TYR A 55 10.74 0.81 4.47
CA TYR A 55 10.19 2.14 4.20
C TYR A 55 9.86 2.91 5.50
N GLY A 56 10.70 2.79 6.52
CA GLY A 56 10.53 3.49 7.79
C GLY A 56 9.16 3.18 8.42
N ARG A 57 8.38 4.22 8.74
CA ARG A 57 7.05 4.07 9.35
C ARG A 57 5.92 3.75 8.36
N ALA A 58 6.21 3.60 7.07
CA ALA A 58 5.17 3.53 6.03
C ALA A 58 4.12 2.45 6.27
N GLU A 59 4.51 1.21 6.62
CA GLU A 59 3.54 0.13 6.89
C GLU A 59 2.62 0.46 8.07
N ALA A 60 3.18 0.99 9.16
CA ALA A 60 2.41 1.40 10.33
C ALA A 60 1.46 2.56 10.02
N VAL A 61 1.93 3.57 9.28
CA VAL A 61 1.10 4.71 8.87
C VAL A 61 -0.04 4.24 7.95
N VAL A 62 0.25 3.41 6.94
CA VAL A 62 -0.79 2.82 6.08
C VAL A 62 -1.83 2.10 6.94
N GLY A 63 -1.41 1.21 7.84
CA GLY A 63 -2.33 0.47 8.71
C GLY A 63 -3.21 1.38 9.57
N LEU A 64 -2.64 2.44 10.17
CA LEU A 64 -3.40 3.40 10.96
C LEU A 64 -4.41 4.21 10.12
N LEU A 65 -4.04 4.56 8.88
CA LEU A 65 -4.88 5.35 8.00
C LEU A 65 -6.01 4.53 7.38
N THR A 66 -5.81 3.24 7.16
CA THR A 66 -6.80 2.33 6.56
C THR A 66 -7.57 1.50 7.59
N ALA A 67 -7.33 1.66 8.89
CA ALA A 67 -7.92 0.84 9.95
C ALA A 67 -9.46 0.82 9.99
N LYS A 68 -10.12 1.85 9.42
CA LYS A 68 -11.59 1.98 9.38
C LYS A 68 -12.19 1.54 8.04
N ASN A 69 -11.36 1.17 7.07
CA ASN A 69 -11.81 0.68 5.77
C ASN A 69 -12.26 -0.77 5.84
N GLN A 70 -13.03 -1.21 4.85
CA GLN A 70 -13.33 -2.62 4.72
C GLN A 70 -12.06 -3.38 4.31
N PRO A 71 -11.86 -4.62 4.76
CA PRO A 71 -10.70 -5.43 4.37
C PRO A 71 -10.51 -5.59 2.86
N THR A 72 -11.58 -5.44 2.08
CA THR A 72 -11.59 -5.55 0.61
C THR A 72 -11.38 -4.23 -0.13
N ASP A 73 -11.37 -3.08 0.57
CA ASP A 73 -11.21 -1.76 -0.06
C ASP A 73 -9.81 -1.62 -0.70
N PHE A 74 -8.78 -2.19 -0.05
CA PHE A 74 -7.40 -2.13 -0.51
C PHE A 74 -6.80 -3.52 -0.72
N PHE A 75 -5.87 -3.61 -1.66
CA PHE A 75 -4.96 -4.72 -1.83
C PHE A 75 -3.59 -4.29 -1.33
N PHE A 76 -3.09 -4.91 -0.26
CA PHE A 76 -1.81 -4.57 0.35
C PHE A 76 -0.71 -5.49 -0.16
N ALA A 77 0.28 -4.90 -0.81
CA ALA A 77 1.50 -5.59 -1.22
C ALA A 77 2.65 -5.08 -0.35
N THR A 78 3.25 -5.95 0.45
CA THR A 78 4.52 -5.67 1.11
C THR A 78 5.61 -6.60 0.60
N LYS A 79 6.85 -6.27 0.96
CA LYS A 79 8.06 -7.00 0.57
C LYS A 79 8.61 -7.71 1.80
N VAL A 80 9.38 -8.77 1.57
CA VAL A 80 10.19 -9.37 2.63
C VAL A 80 11.63 -8.92 2.40
N TRP A 81 12.22 -8.26 3.39
CA TRP A 81 13.64 -7.93 3.36
C TRP A 81 14.41 -9.01 4.13
N THR A 82 15.39 -9.64 3.48
CA THR A 82 16.23 -10.67 4.09
C THR A 82 17.68 -10.20 4.18
N GLN A 83 18.36 -10.57 5.26
CA GLN A 83 19.82 -10.59 5.35
C GLN A 83 20.28 -12.04 5.42
N GLY A 84 21.45 -12.38 4.86
CA GLY A 84 22.03 -13.73 5.00
C GLY A 84 22.16 -14.55 3.72
N ALA A 85 22.30 -13.93 2.54
CA ALA A 85 22.69 -14.65 1.33
C ALA A 85 24.00 -15.45 1.51
N GLU A 86 24.88 -14.99 2.42
CA GLU A 86 26.18 -15.62 2.74
C GLU A 86 26.11 -16.66 3.88
N ALA A 87 24.95 -16.88 4.49
CA ALA A 87 24.76 -17.87 5.55
C ALA A 87 24.35 -19.27 5.01
N GLY A 88 24.51 -19.49 3.69
CA GLY A 88 24.21 -20.73 2.98
C GLY A 88 25.47 -21.51 2.61
#